data_AF-A0A1S9C1E8-F1
#
_entry.id   AF-A0A1S9C1E8-F1
#
_cell.length_a   1.000
_cell.length_b   1.000
_cell.length_c   1.000
_cell.angle_alpha   90.00
_cell.angle_beta   90.00
_cell.angle_gamma   90.00
#
_symmetry.space_group_name_H-M   'P 1'
#
loop_
_entity.id
_entity.type
_entity.pdbx_description
1 polymer ?
#
loop_
_entity_poly.entity_id
_entity_poly.type
_entity_poly.pdbx_seq_one_letter_code
_entity_poly.pdbx_strand_id
1 'polypeptide(L)'
;MMKFLYKLEKKFGKFAIPNLIVYLLFGQGIAFILSMWNPYVIYNFMFNWQAILQGEIWRLVTFIFIPQATSPIWFFLVLIIYYSIGTSLERTLGTFHFNFYYFISLFMSMVICAIFNISWPIASYVNQTLFLALATLMPDQTFYLYFFIPIKAKYLIVFYFVLLGMEVLSGGILTLLLILASSTGYIIYFAIPAIKGQRMRIKARPAQKKYNEQQNQPSEKVIKVAFHKCNVCGKTELDDPDMDFRYCSKCGKEFCEEHLKNHEH
;
A
#
# COMPACT_ATOMS: atom_id res chain seq x y z
N MET A 1 7.21 -12.71 -7.73
CA MET A 1 5.95 -13.10 -7.07
C MET A 1 5.69 -14.57 -7.35
N MET A 2 5.46 -15.39 -6.31
CA MET A 2 5.33 -16.84 -6.48
C MET A 2 4.08 -17.20 -7.31
N LYS A 3 4.21 -18.14 -8.26
CA LYS A 3 3.08 -18.63 -9.09
C LYS A 3 1.85 -19.04 -8.26
N PHE A 4 2.08 -19.51 -7.03
CA PHE A 4 1.03 -19.86 -6.06
C PHE A 4 0.15 -18.68 -5.65
N LEU A 5 0.75 -17.55 -5.24
CA LEU A 5 0.01 -16.36 -4.81
C LEU A 5 -0.84 -15.76 -5.94
N TYR A 6 -0.35 -15.81 -7.18
CA TYR A 6 -1.12 -15.36 -8.35
C TYR A 6 -2.36 -16.22 -8.60
N LYS A 7 -2.25 -17.55 -8.46
CA LYS A 7 -3.40 -18.46 -8.58
C LYS A 7 -4.43 -18.20 -7.48
N LEU A 8 -3.98 -17.95 -6.26
CA LEU A 8 -4.85 -17.60 -5.14
C LEU A 8 -5.53 -16.24 -5.35
N GLU A 9 -4.82 -15.21 -5.79
CA GLU A 9 -5.38 -13.88 -6.11
C GLU A 9 -6.48 -14.01 -7.17
N LYS A 10 -6.25 -14.80 -8.22
CA LYS A 10 -7.25 -15.02 -9.28
C LYS A 10 -8.52 -15.72 -8.78
N LYS A 11 -8.41 -16.65 -7.82
CA LYS A 11 -9.55 -17.42 -7.30
C LYS A 11 -10.29 -16.71 -6.16
N PHE A 12 -9.55 -16.08 -5.26
CA PHE A 12 -10.06 -15.54 -4.00
C PHE A 12 -9.99 -14.01 -3.91
N GLY A 13 -9.45 -13.32 -4.92
CA GLY A 13 -9.32 -11.85 -4.93
C GLY A 13 -10.64 -11.11 -4.71
N LYS A 14 -11.78 -11.69 -5.14
CA LYS A 14 -13.12 -11.13 -4.93
C LYS A 14 -13.58 -11.13 -3.47
N PHE A 15 -12.97 -11.93 -2.59
CA PHE A 15 -13.29 -12.01 -1.17
C PHE A 15 -12.37 -11.15 -0.31
N ALA A 16 -11.41 -10.44 -0.93
CA ALA A 16 -10.51 -9.58 -0.19
C ALA A 16 -11.29 -8.36 0.34
N ILE A 17 -11.16 -8.10 1.65
CA ILE A 17 -11.87 -7.01 2.31
C ILE A 17 -11.09 -5.72 2.06
N PRO A 18 -11.62 -4.73 1.31
CA PRO A 18 -10.96 -3.46 1.10
C PRO A 18 -10.94 -2.65 2.40
N ASN A 19 -9.85 -1.94 2.68
CA ASN A 19 -9.67 -1.16 3.90
C ASN A 19 -9.75 -2.01 5.17
N LEU A 20 -9.16 -3.22 5.16
CA LEU A 20 -9.21 -4.17 6.27
C LEU A 20 -8.83 -3.50 7.60
N ILE A 21 -7.78 -2.68 7.60
CA ILE A 21 -7.30 -2.01 8.82
C ILE A 21 -8.36 -1.13 9.48
N VAL A 22 -9.25 -0.51 8.71
CA VAL A 22 -10.31 0.37 9.25
C VAL A 22 -11.28 -0.44 10.09
N TYR A 23 -11.72 -1.60 9.60
CA TYR A 23 -12.61 -2.49 10.35
C TYR A 23 -11.96 -3.01 11.63
N LEU A 24 -10.67 -3.34 11.57
CA LEU A 24 -9.92 -3.79 12.75
C LEU A 24 -9.81 -2.71 13.81
N LEU A 25 -9.48 -1.48 13.41
CA LEU A 25 -9.35 -0.33 14.31
C LEU A 25 -10.70 0.11 14.88
N PHE A 26 -11.77 0.04 14.08
CA PHE A 26 -13.12 0.29 14.55
C PHE A 26 -13.53 -0.72 15.64
N GLY A 27 -13.27 -2.01 15.42
CA GLY A 27 -13.49 -3.05 16.43
C GLY A 27 -12.64 -2.83 17.69
N GLN A 28 -11.38 -2.43 17.56
CA GLN A 28 -10.54 -2.04 18.69
C GLN A 28 -11.10 -0.82 19.45
N GLY A 29 -11.68 0.16 18.75
CA GLY A 29 -12.38 1.29 19.35
C GLY A 29 -13.55 0.86 20.23
N ILE A 30 -14.39 -0.04 19.72
CA ILE A 30 -15.50 -0.61 20.49
C ILE A 30 -14.98 -1.39 21.71
N ALA A 31 -14.00 -2.26 21.51
CA ALA A 31 -13.40 -3.04 22.59
C ALA A 31 -12.77 -2.16 23.68
N PHE A 32 -12.12 -1.06 23.28
CA PHE A 32 -11.56 -0.09 24.20
C PHE A 32 -12.65 0.58 25.05
N ILE A 33 -13.73 1.06 24.44
CA ILE A 33 -14.86 1.66 25.16
C ILE A 33 -15.49 0.66 26.14
N LEU A 34 -15.71 -0.59 25.70
CA LEU A 34 -16.23 -1.65 26.57
C LEU A 34 -15.28 -1.93 27.74
N SER A 35 -13.97 -1.91 27.51
CA SER A 35 -12.97 -2.12 28.55
C SER A 35 -12.92 -0.99 29.58
N MET A 36 -13.36 0.23 29.22
CA MET A 36 -13.48 1.34 30.18
C MET A 36 -14.62 1.13 31.17
N TRP A 37 -15.70 0.44 30.76
CA TRP A 37 -16.80 0.09 31.66
C TRP A 37 -16.50 -1.16 32.46
N ASN A 38 -15.90 -2.17 31.82
CA ASN A 38 -15.53 -3.41 32.46
C ASN A 38 -14.19 -3.94 31.92
N PRO A 39 -13.10 -3.81 32.70
CA PRO A 39 -11.78 -4.30 32.30
C PRO A 39 -11.75 -5.81 32.01
N TYR A 40 -12.68 -6.59 32.60
CA TYR A 40 -12.74 -8.03 32.41
C TYR A 40 -13.09 -8.44 30.97
N VAL A 41 -13.66 -7.54 30.17
CA VAL A 41 -13.99 -7.79 28.76
C VAL A 41 -12.75 -8.21 27.95
N ILE A 42 -11.57 -7.66 28.26
CA ILE A 42 -10.32 -8.00 27.56
C ILE A 42 -9.95 -9.47 27.78
N TYR A 43 -10.13 -9.99 29.00
CA TYR A 43 -9.86 -11.40 29.29
C TYR A 43 -10.81 -12.32 28.53
N ASN A 44 -12.07 -11.92 28.35
CA ASN A 44 -13.04 -12.67 27.55
C ASN A 44 -12.72 -12.67 26.06
N PHE A 45 -12.00 -11.65 25.58
CA PHE A 45 -11.62 -11.53 24.18
C PHE A 45 -10.35 -12.30 23.85
N MET A 46 -9.50 -12.56 24.84
CA MET A 46 -8.22 -13.25 24.67
C MET A 46 -8.42 -14.65 24.08
N PHE A 47 -7.53 -15.04 23.16
CA PHE A 47 -7.51 -16.39 22.63
C PHE A 47 -7.18 -17.39 23.74
N ASN A 48 -8.05 -18.37 23.94
CA ASN A 48 -7.85 -19.47 24.87
C ASN A 48 -8.44 -20.75 24.26
N TRP A 49 -7.59 -21.71 23.94
CA TRP A 49 -7.99 -22.93 23.25
C TRP A 49 -8.93 -23.81 24.07
N GLN A 50 -8.65 -23.96 25.37
CA GLN A 50 -9.49 -24.76 26.27
C GLN A 50 -10.90 -24.16 26.40
N ALA A 51 -11.02 -22.84 26.52
CA ALA A 51 -12.32 -22.17 26.59
C ALA A 51 -13.11 -22.27 25.26
N ILE A 52 -12.40 -22.24 24.12
CA ILE A 52 -13.03 -22.46 22.80
C ILE A 52 -13.65 -23.85 22.72
N LEU A 53 -12.95 -24.88 23.20
CA LEU A 53 -13.50 -26.25 23.24
C LEU A 53 -14.71 -26.38 24.19
N GLN A 54 -14.82 -25.50 25.19
CA GLN A 54 -15.95 -25.42 26.12
C GLN A 54 -17.13 -24.61 25.57
N GLY A 55 -17.04 -24.05 24.35
CA GLY A 55 -18.13 -23.35 23.67
C GLY A 55 -17.92 -21.84 23.49
N GLU A 56 -16.80 -21.28 23.95
CA GLU A 56 -16.49 -19.84 23.78
C GLU A 56 -15.91 -19.52 22.39
N ILE A 57 -16.69 -19.83 21.34
CA ILE A 57 -16.26 -19.77 19.92
C ILE A 57 -15.87 -18.35 19.49
N TRP A 58 -16.42 -17.31 20.12
CA TRP A 58 -16.09 -15.91 19.81
C TRP A 58 -14.60 -15.60 19.99
N ARG A 59 -13.89 -16.32 20.86
CA ARG A 59 -12.43 -16.19 21.09
C ARG A 59 -11.58 -16.52 19.86
N LEU A 60 -12.15 -17.08 18.81
CA LEU A 60 -11.47 -17.25 17.51
C LEU A 60 -11.32 -15.95 16.72
N VAL A 61 -12.06 -14.89 17.11
CA VAL A 61 -12.08 -13.61 16.37
C VAL A 61 -11.85 -12.42 17.30
N THR A 62 -12.40 -12.44 18.51
CA THR A 62 -12.40 -11.28 19.42
C THR A 62 -11.00 -10.80 19.81
N PHE A 63 -10.01 -11.69 19.86
CA PHE A 63 -8.64 -11.35 20.27
C PHE A 63 -7.98 -10.34 19.32
N ILE A 64 -8.43 -10.26 18.07
CA ILE A 64 -7.93 -9.32 17.06
C ILE A 64 -8.27 -7.87 17.44
N PHE A 65 -9.36 -7.68 18.19
CA PHE A 65 -9.86 -6.37 18.61
C PHE A 65 -9.34 -5.92 19.97
N ILE A 66 -8.43 -6.66 20.60
CA ILE A 66 -7.85 -6.23 21.87
C ILE A 66 -7.03 -4.94 21.65
N PRO A 67 -7.33 -3.85 22.37
CA PRO A 67 -6.61 -2.60 22.22
C PRO A 67 -5.17 -2.75 22.72
N GLN A 68 -4.22 -2.16 21.99
CA GLN A 68 -2.79 -2.24 22.33
C GLN A 68 -2.34 -1.18 23.34
N ALA A 69 -3.25 -0.30 23.74
CA ALA A 69 -3.00 0.66 24.80
C ALA A 69 -4.23 0.82 25.66
N THR A 70 -3.98 1.01 26.95
CA THR A 70 -4.99 1.18 27.98
C THR A 70 -5.26 2.64 28.29
N SER A 71 -4.29 3.55 28.05
CA SER A 71 -4.49 4.98 28.28
C SER A 71 -5.21 5.63 27.09
N PRO A 72 -6.25 6.45 27.31
CA PRO A 72 -7.05 7.02 26.22
C PRO A 72 -6.22 7.84 25.21
N ILE A 73 -5.34 8.72 25.72
CA ILE A 73 -4.50 9.58 24.87
C ILE A 73 -3.59 8.74 23.98
N TRP A 74 -2.94 7.73 24.54
CA TRP A 74 -2.04 6.87 23.79
C TRP A 74 -2.83 6.00 22.80
N PHE A 75 -3.98 5.47 23.21
CA PHE A 75 -4.86 4.69 22.35
C PHE A 75 -5.22 5.46 21.07
N PHE A 76 -5.66 6.72 21.17
CA PHE A 76 -5.94 7.57 20.01
C PHE A 76 -4.71 7.77 19.12
N LEU A 77 -3.55 8.05 19.73
CA LEU A 77 -2.29 8.20 18.99
C LEU A 77 -1.96 6.93 18.21
N VAL A 78 -2.12 5.75 18.81
CA VAL A 78 -1.81 4.49 18.14
C VAL A 78 -2.79 4.13 17.06
N LEU A 79 -4.08 4.41 17.25
CA LEU A 79 -5.07 4.22 16.19
C LEU A 79 -4.67 4.98 14.92
N ILE A 80 -4.24 6.24 15.06
CA ILE A 80 -3.78 7.07 13.94
C ILE A 80 -2.53 6.45 13.28
N ILE A 81 -1.55 6.02 14.09
CA ILE A 81 -0.33 5.38 13.58
C ILE A 81 -0.68 4.09 12.82
N TYR A 82 -1.44 3.17 13.42
CA TYR A 82 -1.80 1.91 12.77
C TYR A 82 -2.68 2.10 11.54
N TYR A 83 -3.56 3.09 11.52
CA TYR A 83 -4.35 3.44 10.34
C TYR A 83 -3.43 3.85 9.19
N SER A 84 -2.48 4.75 9.45
CA SER A 84 -1.49 5.21 8.46
C SER A 84 -0.63 4.06 7.92
N ILE A 85 -0.19 3.16 8.80
CA ILE A 85 0.61 1.99 8.45
C ILE A 85 -0.21 1.01 7.58
N GLY A 86 -1.39 0.61 8.05
CA GLY A 86 -2.22 -0.38 7.37
C GLY A 86 -2.68 0.09 6.00
N THR A 87 -3.11 1.35 5.87
CA THR A 87 -3.51 1.93 4.57
C THR A 87 -2.33 2.05 3.61
N SER A 88 -1.14 2.44 4.11
CA SER A 88 0.08 2.50 3.29
C SER A 88 0.50 1.11 2.80
N LEU A 89 0.43 0.11 3.67
CA LEU A 89 0.72 -1.29 3.32
C LEU A 89 -0.30 -1.84 2.32
N GLU A 90 -1.60 -1.66 2.58
CA GLU A 90 -2.65 -2.15 1.70
C GLU A 90 -2.56 -1.53 0.30
N ARG A 91 -2.27 -0.23 0.22
CA ARG A 91 -2.06 0.46 -1.06
C ARG A 91 -0.84 -0.05 -1.83
N THR A 92 0.22 -0.45 -1.12
CA THR A 92 1.48 -0.87 -1.74
C THR A 92 1.46 -2.34 -2.16
N LEU A 93 0.90 -3.21 -1.31
CA LEU A 93 0.78 -4.64 -1.56
C LEU A 93 -0.45 -4.99 -2.43
N GLY A 94 -1.51 -4.19 -2.34
CA GLY A 94 -2.83 -4.49 -2.88
C GLY A 94 -3.72 -5.22 -1.86
N THR A 95 -5.03 -4.98 -1.94
CA THR A 95 -6.03 -5.46 -0.97
C THR A 95 -5.96 -6.96 -0.70
N PHE A 96 -5.90 -7.81 -1.74
CA PHE A 96 -5.79 -9.26 -1.55
C PHE A 96 -4.52 -9.68 -0.81
N HIS A 97 -3.37 -9.10 -1.16
CA HIS A 97 -2.10 -9.44 -0.55
C HIS A 97 -2.02 -9.02 0.91
N PHE A 98 -2.54 -7.84 1.24
CA PHE A 98 -2.63 -7.37 2.61
C PHE A 98 -3.55 -8.26 3.47
N ASN A 99 -4.72 -8.63 2.95
CA ASN A 99 -5.63 -9.57 3.61
C ASN A 99 -4.95 -10.91 3.85
N PHE A 100 -4.34 -11.50 2.82
CA PHE A 100 -3.66 -12.79 2.94
C PHE A 100 -2.49 -12.70 3.93
N TYR A 101 -1.68 -11.64 3.87
CA TYR A 101 -0.58 -11.39 4.81
C TYR A 101 -1.08 -11.39 6.26
N TYR A 102 -2.18 -10.69 6.54
CA TYR A 102 -2.71 -10.54 7.88
C TYR A 102 -3.31 -11.85 8.40
N PHE A 103 -4.19 -12.46 7.60
CA PHE A 103 -4.91 -13.68 8.01
C PHE A 103 -4.01 -14.90 8.09
N ILE A 104 -3.00 -15.07 7.21
CA ILE A 104 -2.08 -16.20 7.34
C ILE A 104 -1.25 -16.11 8.63
N SER A 105 -0.86 -14.89 9.01
CA SER A 105 -0.10 -14.64 10.23
C SER A 105 -0.94 -14.97 11.47
N LEU A 106 -2.20 -14.52 11.50
CA LEU A 106 -3.14 -14.86 12.58
C LEU A 106 -3.38 -16.37 12.66
N PHE A 107 -3.63 -17.01 11.50
CA PHE A 107 -3.93 -18.44 11.45
C PHE A 107 -2.77 -19.29 11.99
N MET A 108 -1.55 -19.01 11.54
CA MET A 108 -0.38 -19.74 12.02
C MET A 108 -0.14 -19.53 13.53
N SER A 109 -0.31 -18.31 14.03
CA SER A 109 -0.22 -18.04 15.46
C SER A 109 -1.28 -18.76 16.28
N MET A 110 -2.53 -18.80 15.80
CA MET A 110 -3.61 -19.57 16.45
C MET A 110 -3.28 -21.06 16.51
N VAL A 111 -2.73 -21.63 15.44
CA VAL A 111 -2.31 -23.05 15.40
C VAL A 111 -1.24 -23.32 16.46
N ILE A 112 -0.21 -22.48 16.57
CA ILE A 112 0.81 -22.64 17.62
C ILE A 112 0.20 -22.52 19.02
N CYS A 113 -0.62 -21.49 19.27
CA CYS A 113 -1.28 -21.32 20.57
C CYS A 113 -2.21 -22.50 20.92
N ALA A 114 -2.90 -23.08 19.94
CA ALA A 114 -3.76 -24.26 20.14
C ALA A 114 -2.96 -25.53 20.45
N ILE A 115 -1.87 -25.79 19.71
CA ILE A 115 -1.02 -26.98 19.92
C ILE A 115 -0.40 -27.00 21.31
N PHE A 116 0.10 -25.86 21.78
CA PHE A 116 0.75 -25.76 23.08
C PHE A 116 -0.20 -25.36 24.22
N ASN A 117 -1.49 -25.16 23.93
CA ASN A 117 -2.52 -24.69 24.85
C ASN A 117 -2.13 -23.41 25.61
N ILE A 118 -1.60 -22.43 24.88
CA ILE A 118 -1.09 -21.16 25.43
C ILE A 118 -2.05 -20.03 25.06
N SER A 119 -2.40 -19.20 26.04
CA SER A 119 -3.16 -17.96 25.81
C SER A 119 -2.21 -16.78 25.75
N TRP A 120 -1.85 -16.31 24.54
CA TRP A 120 -0.94 -15.18 24.34
C TRP A 120 -1.55 -14.05 23.49
N PRO A 121 -0.96 -12.84 23.51
CA PRO A 121 -1.43 -11.69 22.74
C PRO A 121 -1.08 -11.82 21.24
N ILE A 122 -1.74 -12.73 20.53
CA ILE A 122 -1.49 -13.03 19.10
C ILE A 122 -1.55 -11.74 18.24
N ALA A 123 -2.56 -10.90 18.47
CA ALA A 123 -2.77 -9.69 17.69
C ALA A 123 -1.59 -8.71 17.80
N SER A 124 -0.98 -8.59 18.98
CA SER A 124 0.17 -7.70 19.21
C SER A 124 1.36 -8.09 18.32
N TYR A 125 1.69 -9.37 18.26
CA TYR A 125 2.78 -9.88 17.43
C TYR A 125 2.51 -9.72 15.93
N VAL A 126 1.28 -9.96 15.48
CA VAL A 126 0.92 -9.73 14.06
C VAL A 126 0.94 -8.23 13.73
N ASN A 127 0.50 -7.38 14.65
CA ASN A 127 0.53 -5.93 14.44
C ASN A 127 1.96 -5.38 14.43
N GLN A 128 2.87 -5.98 15.19
CA GLN A 128 4.30 -5.68 15.13
C GLN A 128 4.92 -6.03 13.78
N THR A 129 4.52 -7.14 13.15
CA THR A 129 5.04 -7.51 11.82
C THR A 129 4.57 -6.54 10.73
N LEU A 130 3.41 -5.89 10.89
CA LEU A 130 2.99 -4.78 10.04
C LEU A 130 3.96 -3.58 10.09
N PHE A 131 4.42 -3.19 11.29
CA PHE A 131 5.45 -2.16 11.43
C PHE A 131 6.73 -2.56 10.71
N LEU A 132 7.18 -3.80 10.90
CA LEU A 132 8.36 -4.32 10.24
C LEU A 132 8.21 -4.28 8.71
N ALA A 133 7.06 -4.74 8.18
CA ALA A 133 6.75 -4.72 6.76
C ALA A 133 6.78 -3.30 6.17
N LEU A 134 6.25 -2.31 6.89
CA LEU A 134 6.29 -0.92 6.45
C LEU A 134 7.74 -0.41 6.43
N ALA A 135 8.51 -0.68 7.47
CA ALA A 135 9.90 -0.28 7.56
C ALA A 135 10.76 -0.89 6.43
N THR A 136 10.43 -2.12 5.99
CA THR A 136 11.08 -2.75 4.83
C THR A 136 10.68 -2.10 3.51
N LEU A 137 9.43 -1.69 3.33
CA LEU A 137 8.95 -1.07 2.09
C LEU A 137 9.40 0.39 1.95
N MET A 138 9.42 1.12 3.07
CA MET A 138 9.64 2.56 3.10
C MET A 138 10.76 2.91 4.09
N PRO A 139 12.00 2.42 3.87
CA PRO A 139 13.10 2.55 4.82
C PRO A 139 13.54 4.00 5.08
N ASP A 140 13.34 4.88 4.09
CA ASP A 140 13.69 6.30 4.15
C ASP A 140 12.59 7.19 4.74
N GLN A 141 11.41 6.63 5.00
CA GLN A 141 10.33 7.37 5.65
C GLN A 141 10.75 7.73 7.08
N THR A 142 10.54 8.99 7.46
CA THR A 142 10.83 9.51 8.80
C THR A 142 9.58 9.48 9.68
N PHE A 143 9.75 8.93 10.89
CA PHE A 143 8.75 8.96 11.95
C PHE A 143 9.27 9.85 13.07
N TYR A 144 8.42 10.74 13.60
CA TYR A 144 8.77 11.60 14.72
C TYR A 144 8.43 10.90 16.02
N LEU A 145 9.43 10.37 16.71
CA LEU A 145 9.29 9.81 18.05
C LEU A 145 9.03 10.96 19.04
N TYR A 146 7.96 10.85 19.83
CA TYR A 146 7.50 11.88 20.78
C TYR A 146 7.40 13.29 20.16
N PHE A 147 7.12 13.39 18.85
CA PHE A 147 7.06 14.66 18.10
C PHE A 147 8.40 15.43 17.97
N PHE A 148 9.49 14.98 18.59
CA PHE A 148 10.78 15.71 18.60
C PHE A 148 11.88 15.02 17.78
N ILE A 149 11.96 13.69 17.80
CA ILE A 149 13.12 12.96 17.24
C ILE A 149 12.73 12.31 15.91
N PRO A 150 13.22 12.79 14.75
CA PRO A 150 12.98 12.14 13.46
C PRO A 150 13.84 10.88 13.34
N ILE A 151 13.20 9.72 13.34
CA ILE A 151 13.85 8.42 13.17
C ILE A 151 13.45 7.84 11.81
N LYS A 152 14.43 7.47 10.99
CA LYS A 152 14.17 6.75 9.73
C LYS A 152 13.69 5.32 10.02
N ALA A 153 12.71 4.86 9.26
CA ALA A 153 12.11 3.54 9.43
C ALA A 153 13.13 2.39 9.42
N LYS A 154 14.22 2.51 8.65
CA LYS A 154 15.31 1.52 8.62
C LYS A 154 15.93 1.22 9.99
N TYR A 155 16.00 2.19 10.89
CA TYR A 155 16.54 1.97 12.23
C TYR A 155 15.55 1.21 13.13
N LEU A 156 14.25 1.37 12.88
CA LEU A 156 13.21 0.63 13.58
C LEU A 156 13.29 -0.87 13.32
N ILE A 157 13.80 -1.29 12.15
CA ILE A 157 14.02 -2.71 11.83
C ILE A 157 15.03 -3.32 12.80
N VAL A 158 16.18 -2.67 12.98
CA VAL A 158 17.24 -3.16 13.87
C VAL A 158 16.74 -3.19 15.30
N PHE A 159 16.09 -2.11 15.75
CA PHE A 159 15.48 -2.03 17.08
C PHE A 159 14.47 -3.16 17.31
N TYR A 160 13.61 -3.43 16.32
CA TYR A 160 12.62 -4.50 16.36
C TYR A 160 13.25 -5.88 16.51
N PHE A 161 14.28 -6.20 15.72
CA PHE A 161 14.99 -7.48 15.83
C PHE A 161 15.70 -7.65 17.17
N VAL A 162 16.23 -6.57 17.75
CA VAL A 162 16.81 -6.60 19.11
C VAL A 162 15.74 -6.92 20.16
N LEU A 163 14.56 -6.27 20.09
CA LEU A 163 13.45 -6.55 21.00
C LEU A 163 12.99 -8.02 20.89
N LEU A 164 12.77 -8.51 19.67
CA LEU A 164 12.39 -9.92 19.46
C LEU A 164 13.47 -10.88 19.97
N GLY A 165 14.75 -10.56 19.77
CA GLY A 165 15.86 -11.37 20.28
C GLY A 165 15.83 -11.47 21.81
N MET A 166 15.58 -10.38 22.52
CA MET A 166 15.44 -10.39 23.99
C MET A 166 14.21 -11.18 24.46
N GLU A 167 13.08 -11.08 23.74
CA GLU A 167 11.90 -11.89 24.03
C GLU A 167 12.18 -13.39 23.85
N VAL A 168 12.92 -13.77 22.80
CA VAL A 168 13.32 -15.16 22.57
C VAL A 168 14.26 -15.68 23.66
N LEU A 169 15.22 -14.87 24.11
CA LEU A 169 16.14 -15.25 25.17
C LEU A 169 15.42 -15.47 26.51
N SER A 170 14.35 -14.71 26.77
CA SER A 170 13.59 -14.80 28.03
C SER A 170 12.52 -15.89 28.01
N GLY A 171 11.79 -16.07 26.89
CA GLY A 171 10.69 -17.03 26.82
C GLY A 171 10.96 -18.30 25.99
N GLY A 172 12.20 -18.50 25.55
CA GLY A 172 12.70 -19.77 25.01
C GLY A 172 12.03 -20.21 23.70
N ILE A 173 11.99 -21.52 23.45
CA ILE A 173 11.55 -22.08 22.16
C ILE A 173 10.10 -21.75 21.82
N LEU A 174 9.22 -21.63 22.82
CA LEU A 174 7.80 -21.32 22.61
C LEU A 174 7.60 -19.90 22.09
N THR A 175 8.32 -18.91 22.65
CA THR A 175 8.31 -17.53 22.09
C THR A 175 8.80 -17.50 20.67
N LEU A 176 9.90 -18.20 20.37
CA LEU A 176 10.46 -18.28 19.03
C LEU A 176 9.45 -18.85 18.04
N LEU A 177 8.79 -19.97 18.38
CA LEU A 177 7.77 -20.57 17.52
C LEU A 177 6.61 -19.62 17.26
N LEU A 178 6.15 -18.88 18.27
CA LEU A 178 5.07 -17.91 18.08
C LEU A 178 5.50 -16.73 17.22
N ILE A 179 6.69 -16.17 17.45
CA ILE A 179 7.24 -15.06 16.66
C ILE A 179 7.39 -15.49 15.21
N LEU A 180 7.87 -16.70 14.94
CA LEU A 180 7.93 -17.25 13.58
C LEU A 180 6.53 -17.39 12.96
N ALA A 181 5.56 -17.89 13.73
CA ALA A 181 4.19 -18.07 13.27
C ALA A 181 3.52 -16.72 12.94
N SER A 182 3.63 -15.72 13.82
CA SER A 182 3.10 -14.38 13.59
C SER A 182 3.83 -13.64 12.47
N SER A 183 5.09 -13.98 12.23
CA SER A 183 5.91 -13.45 11.13
C SER A 183 5.67 -14.18 9.81
N THR A 184 4.79 -15.19 9.73
CA THR A 184 4.60 -15.98 8.51
C THR A 184 4.24 -15.10 7.31
N GLY A 185 3.32 -14.14 7.47
CA GLY A 185 2.98 -13.18 6.41
C GLY A 185 4.21 -12.37 5.97
N TYR A 186 5.00 -11.87 6.93
CA TYR A 186 6.23 -11.14 6.64
C TYR A 186 7.26 -12.00 5.91
N ILE A 187 7.45 -13.25 6.35
CA ILE A 187 8.39 -14.17 5.73
C ILE A 187 8.00 -14.44 4.27
N ILE A 188 6.72 -14.69 3.98
CA ILE A 188 6.22 -14.97 2.63
C ILE A 188 6.43 -13.79 1.67
N TYR A 189 6.16 -12.56 2.13
CA TYR A 189 6.17 -11.37 1.26
C TYR A 189 7.50 -10.62 1.22
N PHE A 190 8.31 -10.70 2.26
CA PHE A 190 9.52 -9.89 2.41
C PHE A 190 10.78 -10.73 2.55
N ALA A 191 10.82 -11.68 3.50
CA ALA A 191 12.04 -12.45 3.76
C ALA A 191 12.40 -13.39 2.60
N ILE A 192 11.46 -14.21 2.12
CA ILE A 192 11.70 -15.17 1.02
C ILE A 192 12.12 -14.43 -0.27
N PRO A 193 11.45 -13.36 -0.71
CA PRO A 193 11.90 -12.60 -1.88
C PRO A 193 13.27 -11.94 -1.69
N ALA A 194 13.56 -11.41 -0.50
CA ALA A 194 14.86 -10.81 -0.19
C ALA A 194 16.01 -11.82 -0.31
N ILE A 195 15.85 -13.02 0.24
CA ILE A 195 16.86 -14.10 0.15
C ILE A 195 17.05 -14.56 -1.30
N LYS A 196 15.99 -14.58 -2.11
CA LYS A 196 16.05 -14.98 -3.52
C LYS A 196 16.57 -13.88 -4.47
N GLY A 197 17.00 -12.72 -3.94
CA GLY A 197 17.41 -11.57 -4.75
C GLY A 197 16.28 -10.98 -5.61
N GLN A 198 15.04 -11.40 -5.38
CA GLN A 198 13.88 -10.91 -6.11
C GLN A 198 13.34 -9.68 -5.40
N ARG A 199 13.73 -8.49 -5.86
CA ARG A 199 13.07 -7.26 -5.40
C ARG A 199 11.58 -7.37 -5.72
N MET A 200 10.74 -7.23 -4.70
CA MET A 200 9.30 -7.10 -4.86
C MET A 200 9.06 -5.95 -5.85
N ARG A 201 8.54 -6.29 -7.04
CA ARG A 201 8.13 -5.30 -8.03
C ARG A 201 6.85 -4.67 -7.49
N ILE A 202 7.01 -3.59 -6.72
CA ILE A 202 5.92 -2.74 -6.26
C ILE A 202 5.04 -2.47 -7.48
N LYS A 203 3.76 -2.88 -7.45
CA LYS A 203 2.82 -2.58 -8.53
C LYS A 203 2.85 -1.05 -8.68
N ALA A 204 3.46 -0.55 -9.74
CA ALA A 204 3.53 0.88 -10.01
C ALA A 204 2.11 1.44 -9.95
N ARG A 205 1.94 2.61 -9.31
CA ARG A 205 0.65 3.29 -9.22
C ARG A 205 -0.03 3.26 -10.60
N PRO A 206 -1.32 2.92 -10.71
CA PRO A 206 -2.02 2.98 -12.00
C PRO A 206 -1.93 4.37 -12.64
N ALA A 207 -1.79 5.43 -11.84
CA ALA A 207 -1.49 6.80 -12.31
C ALA A 207 -0.17 6.90 -13.09
N GLN A 208 0.87 6.18 -12.66
CA GLN A 208 2.19 6.19 -13.30
C GLN A 208 2.23 5.29 -14.53
N LYS A 209 1.37 4.26 -14.55
CA LYS A 209 1.14 3.44 -15.74
C LYS A 209 0.41 4.22 -16.83
N LYS A 210 -0.64 4.97 -16.47
CA LYS A 210 -1.33 5.89 -17.39
C LYS A 210 -0.42 7.01 -17.89
N TYR A 211 0.44 7.58 -17.03
CA TYR A 211 1.43 8.59 -17.43
C TYR A 211 2.44 8.03 -18.43
N ASN A 212 3.01 6.85 -18.16
CA ASN A 212 3.96 6.21 -19.09
C ASN A 212 3.29 5.65 -20.36
N GLU A 213 2.02 5.28 -20.32
CA GLU A 213 1.23 4.87 -21.49
C GLU A 213 0.86 6.09 -22.36
N GLN A 214 0.54 7.25 -21.75
CA GLN A 214 0.35 8.52 -22.46
C GLN A 214 1.66 9.05 -23.07
N GLN A 215 2.79 8.88 -22.39
CA GLN A 215 4.09 9.34 -22.88
C GLN A 215 4.68 8.43 -23.98
N ASN A 216 4.24 7.17 -24.06
CA ASN A 216 4.63 6.20 -25.10
C ASN A 216 3.57 6.04 -26.20
N GLN A 217 2.53 6.86 -26.23
CA GLN A 217 1.72 6.97 -27.44
C GLN A 217 2.61 7.61 -28.51
N PRO A 218 2.73 7.00 -29.72
CA PRO A 218 3.41 7.65 -30.82
C PRO A 218 2.70 8.99 -31.02
N SER A 219 3.47 10.08 -30.95
CA SER A 219 2.99 11.44 -31.15
C SER A 219 1.96 11.43 -32.29
N GLU A 220 0.72 11.79 -31.97
CA GLU A 220 -0.28 12.04 -32.99
C GLU A 220 0.38 12.91 -34.07
N LYS A 221 0.32 12.44 -35.32
CA LYS A 221 0.89 13.13 -36.48
C LYS A 221 0.59 14.62 -36.32
N VAL A 222 1.63 15.43 -36.13
CA VAL A 222 1.50 16.88 -36.05
C VAL A 222 0.71 17.30 -37.27
N ILE A 223 -0.55 17.70 -37.07
CA ILE A 223 -1.38 18.24 -38.14
C ILE A 223 -0.68 19.54 -38.51
N LYS A 224 0.10 19.51 -39.60
CA LYS A 224 0.67 20.73 -40.17
C LYS A 224 -0.51 21.53 -40.70
N VAL A 225 -0.94 22.53 -39.94
CA VAL A 225 -1.95 23.50 -40.38
C VAL A 225 -1.19 24.57 -41.16
N ALA A 226 -1.57 24.78 -42.42
CA ALA A 226 -1.04 25.89 -43.22
C ALA A 226 -1.58 27.21 -42.68
N PHE A 227 -0.69 28.12 -42.29
CA PHE A 227 -1.02 29.48 -41.87
C PHE A 227 -1.20 30.42 -43.07
N HIS A 228 -0.46 30.19 -44.15
CA HIS A 228 -0.47 31.03 -45.35
C HIS A 228 -1.12 30.32 -46.53
N LYS A 229 -2.01 31.02 -47.25
CA LYS A 229 -2.69 30.52 -48.44
C LYS A 229 -2.91 31.63 -49.47
N CYS A 230 -2.40 31.43 -50.69
CA CYS A 230 -2.63 32.37 -51.78
C CYS A 230 -4.09 32.38 -52.24
N ASN A 231 -4.69 33.57 -52.37
CA ASN A 231 -6.08 33.72 -52.80
C ASN A 231 -6.32 33.43 -54.30
N VAL A 232 -5.27 33.36 -55.14
CA VAL A 232 -5.40 33.11 -56.59
C VAL A 232 -5.16 31.63 -56.92
N CYS A 233 -4.01 31.08 -56.54
CA CYS A 233 -3.63 29.71 -56.89
C CYS A 233 -3.89 28.69 -55.78
N GLY A 234 -4.23 29.13 -54.56
CA GLY A 234 -4.53 28.25 -53.44
C GLY A 234 -3.34 27.54 -52.80
N LYS A 235 -2.11 27.74 -53.31
CA LYS A 235 -0.87 27.20 -52.72
C LYS A 235 -0.70 27.68 -51.29
N THR A 236 -0.17 26.81 -50.45
CA THR A 236 0.14 27.06 -49.04
C THR A 236 1.63 26.93 -48.76
N GLU A 237 2.09 27.46 -47.63
CA GLU A 237 3.47 27.27 -47.11
C GLU A 237 3.86 25.80 -46.90
N LEU A 238 2.89 24.88 -46.90
CA LEU A 238 3.14 23.45 -46.80
C LEU A 238 3.46 22.81 -48.16
N ASP A 239 3.02 23.45 -49.25
CA ASP A 239 3.28 22.98 -50.62
C ASP A 239 4.66 23.43 -51.12
N ASP A 240 5.14 24.59 -50.65
CA ASP A 240 6.47 25.14 -50.98
C ASP A 240 7.02 25.97 -49.80
N PRO A 241 7.95 25.42 -48.97
CA PRO A 241 8.43 26.05 -47.75
C PRO A 241 9.26 27.33 -47.94
N ASP A 242 9.84 27.53 -49.13
CA ASP A 242 10.71 28.67 -49.43
C ASP A 242 9.94 29.84 -50.09
N MET A 243 8.61 29.69 -50.26
CA MET A 243 7.76 30.66 -50.93
C MET A 243 7.24 31.72 -49.96
N ASP A 244 7.50 33.00 -50.26
CA ASP A 244 7.01 34.14 -49.48
C ASP A 244 5.53 34.45 -49.79
N PHE A 245 4.73 34.56 -48.74
CA PHE A 245 3.34 35.05 -48.81
C PHE A 245 3.26 36.47 -48.26
N ARG A 246 2.58 37.36 -48.99
CA ARG A 246 2.44 38.79 -48.61
C ARG A 246 1.02 39.29 -48.84
N TYR A 247 0.63 40.28 -48.04
CA TYR A 247 -0.66 40.96 -48.16
C TYR A 247 -0.58 42.11 -49.15
N CYS A 248 -1.58 42.23 -50.02
CA CYS A 248 -1.75 43.42 -50.85
C CYS A 248 -2.38 44.55 -50.04
N SER A 249 -1.72 45.71 -49.99
CA SER A 249 -2.20 46.88 -49.23
C SER A 249 -3.53 47.45 -49.71
N LYS A 250 -3.96 47.16 -50.95
CA LYS A 250 -5.24 47.62 -51.52
C LYS A 250 -6.38 46.63 -51.29
N CYS A 251 -6.11 45.33 -51.43
CA CYS A 251 -7.15 44.28 -51.42
C CYS A 251 -7.28 43.58 -50.05
N GLY A 252 -6.30 43.72 -49.16
CA GLY A 252 -6.30 43.07 -47.84
C GLY A 252 -6.20 41.54 -47.87
N LYS A 253 -5.93 40.95 -49.04
CA LYS A 253 -5.82 39.50 -49.25
C LYS A 253 -4.35 39.08 -49.37
N GLU A 254 -4.09 37.82 -49.06
CA GLU A 254 -2.77 37.20 -49.11
C GLU A 254 -2.48 36.55 -50.47
N PHE A 255 -1.27 36.77 -50.98
CA PHE A 255 -0.80 36.27 -52.26
C PHE A 255 0.63 35.73 -52.14
N CYS A 256 0.97 34.71 -52.94
CA CYS A 256 2.37 34.31 -53.10
C CYS A 256 3.12 35.31 -53.98
N GLU A 257 4.46 35.26 -53.96
CA GLU A 257 5.35 36.16 -54.71
C GLU A 257 4.97 36.31 -56.21
N GLU A 258 4.57 35.22 -56.85
CA GLU A 258 4.17 35.19 -58.27
C GLU A 258 2.87 35.98 -58.55
N HIS A 259 1.90 35.92 -57.63
CA HIS A 259 0.56 36.53 -57.82
C HIS A 259 0.43 37.90 -57.15
N LEU A 260 1.40 38.31 -56.32
CA LEU A 260 1.38 39.61 -55.66
C LEU A 260 1.39 40.77 -56.67
N LYS A 261 2.04 40.61 -57.83
CA LYS A 261 2.18 41.67 -58.84
C LYS A 261 1.12 41.65 -59.95
N ASN A 262 0.40 40.53 -60.12
CA ASN A 262 -0.46 40.26 -61.28
C ASN A 262 -1.92 39.90 -60.92
N HIS A 263 -2.41 40.32 -59.75
CA HIS A 263 -3.79 40.09 -59.35
C HIS A 263 -4.67 41.32 -59.66
N GLU A 264 -5.95 41.08 -59.93
CA GLU A 264 -6.96 42.14 -60.05
C GLU A 264 -7.25 42.76 -58.68
N HIS A 265 -7.37 44.09 -58.66
CA HIS A 265 -7.60 44.88 -57.44
C HIS A 265 -9.08 45.05 -57.10
#